data_AF-A9A2V7-F1
#
_entry.id   AF-A9A2V7-F1
#
_cell.length_a   1.000
_cell.length_b   1.000
_cell.length_c   1.000
_cell.angle_alpha   90.00
_cell.angle_beta   90.00
_cell.angle_gamma   90.00
#
_symmetry.space_group_name_H-M   'P 1'
#
loop_
_entity.id
_entity.type
_entity.pdbx_description
1 polymer ?
#
loop_
_entity_poly.entity_id
_entity_poly.type
_entity_poly.pdbx_seq_one_letter_code
_entity_poly.pdbx_strand_id
1 'polypeptide(L)'
;MGYLGNHLATVVTAVFAAILTALWPYFVDFAPILNFVFIMAVPIMWFLVFTCWISQKSTDYMHKHAHHSEKKSLSNAQTVQTTTTGTQVSLSEIKQVQTELSSELNNLKETVKLKDSEIERLNQEISNLQTLVQIESLKTELANLKMLASKKK
;
A
#
# COMPACT_ATOMS: atom_id res chain seq x y z
N MET A 1 17.44 -9.63 15.41
CA MET A 1 18.13 -10.29 14.27
C MET A 1 18.35 -9.23 13.21
N GLY A 2 19.58 -9.08 12.71
CA GLY A 2 19.97 -7.97 11.83
C GLY A 2 19.18 -7.94 10.52
N TYR A 3 19.14 -6.76 9.89
CA TYR A 3 18.46 -6.47 8.61
C TYR A 3 18.67 -7.57 7.53
N LEU A 4 19.84 -8.20 7.52
CA LEU A 4 20.17 -9.30 6.60
C LEU A 4 19.44 -10.63 6.87
N GLY A 5 19.05 -10.92 8.12
CA GLY A 5 18.38 -12.18 8.47
C GLY A 5 16.94 -12.25 7.98
N ASN A 6 16.17 -11.16 8.10
CA ASN A 6 14.81 -11.06 7.58
C ASN A 6 14.77 -10.93 6.04
N HIS A 7 15.85 -10.44 5.42
CA HIS A 7 15.93 -10.23 3.97
C HIS A 7 16.78 -11.25 3.22
N LEU A 8 17.30 -12.28 3.91
CA LEU A 8 18.25 -13.25 3.33
C LEU A 8 17.70 -13.93 2.08
N ALA A 9 16.42 -14.34 2.11
CA ALA A 9 15.79 -15.03 0.99
C ALA A 9 15.61 -14.14 -0.25
N THR A 10 15.38 -12.83 -0.07
CA THR A 10 15.31 -11.89 -1.20
C THR A 10 16.71 -11.61 -1.73
N VAL A 11 17.69 -11.41 -0.85
CA VAL A 11 19.07 -11.13 -1.24
C VAL A 11 19.68 -12.30 -2.01
N VAL A 12 19.53 -13.55 -1.54
CA VAL A 12 20.07 -14.72 -2.24
C VAL A 12 19.43 -14.91 -3.60
N THR A 13 18.11 -14.75 -3.70
CA THR A 13 17.36 -14.89 -4.97
C THR A 13 17.73 -13.76 -5.94
N ALA A 14 17.93 -12.53 -5.44
CA ALA A 14 18.32 -11.38 -6.25
C ALA A 14 19.74 -11.51 -6.79
N VAL A 15 20.69 -11.96 -5.97
CA VAL A 15 22.07 -12.22 -6.41
C VAL A 15 22.08 -13.31 -7.47
N PHE A 16 21.33 -14.40 -7.27
CA PHE A 16 21.22 -15.46 -8.26
C PHE A 16 20.60 -14.97 -9.59
N ALA A 17 19.52 -14.19 -9.52
CA ALA A 17 18.89 -13.60 -10.70
C ALA A 17 19.84 -12.65 -11.45
N ALA A 18 20.63 -11.86 -10.72
CA ALA A 18 21.63 -10.96 -11.30
C ALA A 18 22.76 -11.73 -12.00
N ILE A 19 23.28 -12.79 -11.38
CA ILE A 19 24.30 -13.65 -11.98
C ILE A 19 23.74 -14.30 -13.25
N LEU A 20 22.55 -14.87 -13.19
CA LEU A 20 21.90 -15.51 -14.34
C LEU A 20 21.69 -14.51 -15.50
N THR A 21 21.29 -13.29 -15.19
CA THR A 21 21.10 -12.21 -16.18
C THR A 21 22.44 -11.76 -16.79
N ALA A 22 23.49 -11.61 -15.98
CA ALA A 22 24.82 -11.21 -16.45
C ALA A 22 25.50 -12.30 -17.29
N LEU A 23 25.18 -13.56 -17.02
CA LEU A 23 25.72 -14.72 -17.71
C LEU A 23 25.02 -14.98 -19.05
N TRP A 24 23.82 -14.43 -19.25
CA TRP A 24 23.03 -14.56 -20.48
C TRP A 24 23.77 -14.12 -21.75
N PRO A 25 24.34 -12.90 -21.87
CA PRO A 25 25.03 -12.47 -23.10
C PRO A 25 26.21 -13.36 -23.48
N TYR A 26 26.84 -14.04 -22.53
CA TYR A 26 27.94 -14.97 -22.81
C TYR A 26 27.47 -16.29 -23.43
N PHE A 27 26.25 -16.73 -23.09
CA PHE A 27 25.67 -18.00 -23.56
C PHE A 27 24.71 -17.87 -24.74
N VAL A 28 24.32 -16.65 -25.13
CA VAL A 28 23.44 -16.38 -26.28
C VAL A 28 24.00 -16.96 -27.58
N ASP A 29 25.32 -16.86 -27.79
CA ASP A 29 25.98 -17.25 -29.04
C ASP A 29 26.45 -18.73 -29.06
N PHE A 30 26.38 -19.44 -27.93
CA PHE A 30 26.86 -20.82 -27.81
C PHE A 30 25.86 -21.85 -28.33
N ALA A 31 24.56 -21.69 -28.02
CA ALA A 31 23.52 -22.61 -28.47
C ALA A 31 22.12 -21.97 -28.42
N PRO A 32 21.28 -22.12 -29.48
CA PRO A 32 19.91 -21.59 -29.51
C PRO A 32 19.01 -22.11 -28.38
N ILE A 33 19.22 -23.38 -27.97
CA ILE A 33 18.46 -23.99 -26.86
C ILE A 33 18.73 -23.29 -25.52
N LEU A 34 19.96 -22.82 -25.31
CA LEU A 34 20.37 -22.18 -24.06
C LEU A 34 19.78 -20.77 -23.98
N ASN A 35 19.76 -20.04 -25.09
CA ASN A 35 19.07 -18.75 -25.21
C ASN A 35 17.58 -18.86 -24.85
N PHE A 36 16.88 -19.90 -25.34
CA PHE A 36 15.49 -20.17 -24.97
C PHE A 36 15.28 -20.49 -23.48
N VAL A 37 16.26 -21.11 -22.82
CA VAL A 37 16.20 -21.30 -21.36
C VAL A 37 16.36 -19.97 -20.64
N PHE A 38 17.31 -19.13 -21.05
CA PHE A 38 17.53 -17.81 -20.44
C PHE A 38 16.36 -16.83 -20.64
N ILE A 39 15.74 -16.78 -21.83
CA ILE A 39 14.60 -15.89 -22.11
C ILE A 39 13.40 -16.16 -21.18
N MET A 40 13.23 -17.41 -20.74
CA MET A 40 12.17 -17.80 -19.80
C MET A 40 12.63 -17.73 -18.34
N ALA A 41 13.86 -18.17 -18.05
CA ALA A 41 14.37 -18.26 -16.69
C ALA A 41 14.63 -16.88 -16.06
N VAL A 42 15.18 -15.92 -16.81
CA VAL A 42 15.46 -14.57 -16.31
C VAL A 42 14.20 -13.87 -15.78
N PRO A 43 13.08 -13.77 -16.53
CA PRO A 43 11.87 -13.13 -16.01
C PRO A 43 11.24 -13.90 -14.84
N ILE A 44 11.28 -15.25 -14.85
CA ILE A 44 10.78 -16.06 -13.72
C ILE A 44 11.59 -15.78 -12.45
N MET A 45 12.92 -15.68 -12.55
CA MET A 45 13.77 -15.38 -11.42
C MET A 45 13.51 -13.98 -10.85
N TRP A 46 13.37 -12.97 -11.71
CA TRP A 46 13.02 -11.61 -11.28
C TRP A 46 11.63 -11.54 -10.65
N PHE A 47 10.68 -12.31 -11.15
CA PHE A 47 9.37 -12.46 -10.52
C PHE A 47 9.49 -13.07 -9.12
N LEU A 48 10.30 -14.11 -8.93
CA LEU A 48 10.55 -14.71 -7.60
C LEU A 48 11.24 -13.74 -6.63
N VAL A 49 12.16 -12.89 -7.10
CA VAL A 49 12.75 -11.82 -6.28
C VAL A 49 11.67 -10.89 -5.75
N PHE A 50 10.75 -10.48 -6.63
CA PHE A 50 9.64 -9.60 -6.27
C PHE A 50 8.67 -10.26 -5.28
N THR A 51 8.32 -11.53 -5.46
CA THR A 51 7.45 -12.26 -4.53
C THR A 51 8.11 -12.47 -3.16
N CYS A 52 9.41 -12.79 -3.11
CA CYS A 52 10.19 -12.88 -1.88
C CYS A 52 10.23 -11.52 -1.14
N TRP A 53 10.38 -10.42 -1.88
CA TRP A 53 10.38 -9.08 -1.32
C TRP A 53 9.02 -8.70 -0.71
N ILE A 54 7.91 -8.96 -1.41
CA ILE A 54 6.56 -8.73 -0.89
C ILE A 54 6.26 -9.60 0.34
N SER A 55 6.66 -10.87 0.30
CA SER A 55 6.45 -11.81 1.40
C SER A 55 7.12 -11.34 2.70
N GLN A 56 8.35 -10.83 2.60
CA GLN A 56 9.05 -10.25 3.74
C GLN A 56 8.40 -8.96 4.20
N LYS A 57 8.04 -8.07 3.26
CA LYS A 57 7.39 -6.81 3.58
C LYS A 57 6.06 -7.02 4.34
N SER A 58 5.27 -8.02 3.94
CA SER A 58 4.03 -8.41 4.63
C SER A 58 4.29 -8.88 6.08
N THR A 59 5.31 -9.72 6.26
CA THR A 59 5.72 -10.22 7.59
C THR A 59 6.19 -9.08 8.50
N ASP A 60 6.94 -8.12 7.97
CA ASP A 60 7.36 -6.92 8.70
C ASP A 60 6.19 -6.01 9.12
N TYR A 61 5.08 -6.00 8.37
CA TYR A 61 3.85 -5.28 8.76
C TYR A 61 3.09 -6.02 9.86
N MET A 62 3.01 -7.36 9.82
CA MET A 62 2.30 -8.14 10.84
C MET A 62 3.02 -8.13 12.20
N HIS A 63 4.36 -8.22 12.22
CA HIS A 63 5.12 -8.18 13.48
C HIS A 63 5.19 -6.79 14.12
N LYS A 64 4.90 -5.70 13.38
CA LYS A 64 4.81 -4.34 13.93
C LYS A 64 3.54 -4.09 14.76
N HIS A 65 2.48 -4.87 14.56
CA HIS A 65 1.21 -4.74 15.30
C HIS A 65 1.00 -5.80 16.39
N ALA A 66 1.89 -6.80 16.50
CA ALA A 66 1.69 -7.96 17.38
C ALA A 66 2.42 -7.90 18.74
N HIS A 67 3.08 -6.79 19.08
CA HIS A 67 3.78 -6.65 20.38
C HIS A 67 2.87 -6.25 21.56
N HIS A 68 1.61 -6.70 21.57
CA HIS A 68 0.75 -6.65 22.75
C HIS A 68 -0.09 -7.93 22.87
N SER A 69 0.54 -9.07 23.17
CA SER A 69 0.05 -10.03 24.17
C SER A 69 0.92 -11.28 24.20
N GLU A 70 1.34 -11.59 25.43
CA GLU A 70 1.56 -12.94 25.94
C GLU A 70 2.63 -13.84 25.29
N LYS A 71 3.77 -13.91 25.99
CA LYS A 71 4.43 -15.19 26.20
C LYS A 71 3.63 -16.03 27.21
N LYS A 72 3.33 -17.30 26.89
CA LYS A 72 3.39 -18.44 27.84
C LYS A 72 3.38 -19.76 27.05
N SER A 73 4.54 -20.39 26.81
CA SER A 73 5.23 -21.39 27.65
C SER A 73 4.55 -22.76 27.70
N LEU A 74 5.21 -23.77 27.11
CA LEU A 74 5.31 -25.19 27.52
C LEU A 74 6.35 -25.84 26.57
N SER A 75 7.63 -25.81 26.93
CA SER A 75 8.39 -26.82 27.69
C SER A 75 8.76 -28.08 26.89
N ASN A 76 10.09 -28.20 26.70
CA ASN A 76 10.86 -29.42 26.47
C ASN A 76 11.00 -29.95 25.02
N ALA A 77 11.81 -29.27 24.22
CA ALA A 77 12.85 -29.94 23.41
C ALA A 77 13.78 -28.88 22.79
N GLN A 78 15.05 -28.95 23.18
CA GLN A 78 16.19 -28.68 22.33
C GLN A 78 16.47 -27.24 21.85
N THR A 79 17.66 -26.79 22.28
CA THR A 79 18.70 -26.10 21.48
C THR A 79 18.72 -24.57 21.37
N VAL A 80 19.86 -24.06 21.83
CA VAL A 80 20.63 -22.86 21.44
C VAL A 80 20.29 -21.52 22.11
N GLN A 81 21.27 -21.13 22.93
CA GLN A 81 21.57 -19.80 23.46
C GLN A 81 21.17 -18.64 22.53
N THR A 82 20.56 -17.59 23.11
CA THR A 82 20.65 -16.25 22.54
C THR A 82 21.14 -15.30 23.62
N THR A 83 22.40 -14.92 23.49
CA THR A 83 23.05 -13.85 24.25
C THR A 83 22.56 -12.49 23.75
N THR A 84 22.01 -11.72 24.68
CA THR A 84 22.08 -10.26 24.91
C THR A 84 22.82 -9.38 23.88
N THR A 85 22.26 -8.20 23.54
CA THR A 85 22.86 -6.85 23.78
C THR A 85 22.02 -5.70 23.19
N GLY A 86 21.65 -4.76 24.08
CA GLY A 86 21.63 -3.31 23.80
C GLY A 86 20.40 -2.69 23.16
N THR A 87 19.48 -2.16 23.97
CA THR A 87 18.96 -0.77 23.89
C THR A 87 17.99 -0.59 25.06
N GLN A 88 18.49 0.02 26.12
CA GLN A 88 17.65 0.51 27.21
C GLN A 88 16.91 1.74 26.66
N VAL A 89 15.70 1.56 26.12
CA VAL A 89 14.86 2.69 25.70
C VAL A 89 14.50 3.47 26.97
N SER A 90 14.91 4.75 27.01
CA SER A 90 14.63 5.61 28.15
C SER A 90 13.13 5.91 28.19
N LEU A 91 12.52 5.83 29.37
CA LEU A 91 11.10 6.14 29.60
C LEU A 91 10.70 7.56 29.12
N SER A 92 11.68 8.46 28.99
CA SER A 92 11.51 9.79 28.41
C SER A 92 11.20 9.78 26.90
N GLU A 93 11.84 8.90 26.13
CA GLU A 93 11.63 8.82 24.67
C GLU A 93 10.24 8.27 24.35
N ILE A 94 9.76 7.31 25.16
CA ILE A 94 8.40 6.77 25.03
C ILE A 94 7.35 7.85 25.30
N LYS A 95 7.55 8.68 26.32
CA LYS A 95 6.66 9.81 26.61
C LYS A 95 6.69 10.86 25.50
N GLN A 96 7.86 11.14 24.94
CA GLN A 96 7.99 12.08 23.82
C GLN A 96 7.24 11.58 22.57
N VAL A 97 7.44 10.31 22.19
CA VAL A 97 6.72 9.70 21.06
C VAL A 97 5.21 9.67 21.31
N GLN A 98 4.76 9.41 22.55
CA GLN A 98 3.34 9.46 22.89
C GLN A 98 2.76 10.88 22.71
N THR A 99 3.47 11.93 23.13
CA THR A 99 3.01 13.30 22.97
C THR A 99 2.97 13.74 21.51
N GLU A 100 3.94 13.31 20.70
CA GLU A 100 4.00 13.60 19.26
C GLU A 100 2.85 12.92 18.51
N LEU A 101 2.62 11.63 18.74
CA LEU A 101 1.49 10.90 18.16
C LEU A 101 0.14 11.47 18.59
N SER A 102 0.02 11.93 19.85
CA SER A 102 -1.20 12.59 20.31
C SER A 102 -1.42 13.93 19.60
N SER A 103 -0.35 14.68 19.34
CA SER A 103 -0.43 15.93 18.58
C SER A 103 -0.83 15.68 17.12
N GLU A 104 -0.21 14.71 16.45
CA GLU A 104 -0.54 14.33 15.08
C GLU A 104 -1.98 13.82 14.95
N LEU A 105 -2.45 13.01 15.90
CA LEU A 105 -3.83 12.52 15.92
C LEU A 105 -4.83 13.67 16.03
N ASN A 106 -4.55 14.66 16.87
CA ASN A 106 -5.40 15.83 17.02
C ASN A 106 -5.40 16.68 15.74
N ASN A 107 -4.24 16.89 15.12
CA ASN A 107 -4.14 17.62 13.86
C ASN A 107 -4.91 16.93 12.73
N LEU A 108 -4.75 15.61 12.61
CA LEU A 108 -5.46 14.81 11.61
C LEU A 108 -6.97 14.86 11.85
N LYS A 109 -7.42 14.76 13.10
CA LYS A 109 -8.83 14.85 13.47
C LYS A 109 -9.45 16.20 13.10
N GLU A 110 -8.74 17.31 13.30
CA GLU A 110 -9.22 18.62 12.86
C GLU A 110 -9.23 18.76 11.33
N THR A 111 -8.24 18.19 10.64
CA THR A 111 -8.22 18.14 9.16
C THR A 111 -9.40 17.36 8.60
N VAL A 112 -9.76 16.23 9.20
CA VAL A 112 -10.94 15.44 8.79
C VAL A 112 -12.22 16.24 9.00
N LYS A 113 -12.41 16.89 10.15
CA LYS A 113 -13.60 17.73 10.40
C LYS A 113 -13.76 18.85 9.36
N LEU A 114 -12.67 19.53 9.01
CA LEU A 114 -12.72 20.59 8.00
C LEU A 114 -13.13 20.03 6.63
N LYS A 115 -12.62 18.85 6.26
CA LYS A 115 -13.00 18.17 5.02
C LYS A 115 -14.45 17.70 5.03
N ASP A 116 -14.97 17.23 6.16
CA ASP A 116 -16.39 16.86 6.29
C ASP A 116 -17.29 18.08 6.06
N SER A 117 -16.96 19.24 6.63
CA SER A 117 -17.69 20.50 6.37
C SER A 117 -17.60 20.94 4.91
N GLU A 118 -16.46 20.73 4.25
CA GLU A 118 -16.30 21.03 2.83
C GLU A 118 -17.15 20.10 1.94
N ILE A 119 -17.21 18.81 2.27
CA ILE A 119 -18.06 17.83 1.59
C ILE A 119 -19.54 18.23 1.72
N GLU A 120 -19.98 18.65 2.91
CA GLU A 120 -21.36 19.10 3.13
C GLU A 120 -21.69 20.34 2.27
N ARG A 121 -20.79 21.34 2.24
CA ARG A 121 -20.94 22.53 1.40
C ARG A 121 -21.04 22.19 -0.09
N LEU A 122 -20.15 21.32 -0.58
CA LEU A 122 -20.15 20.89 -1.98
C LEU A 122 -21.41 20.11 -2.34
N ASN A 123 -21.90 19.25 -1.45
CA ASN A 123 -23.13 18.50 -1.68
C ASN A 123 -24.35 19.43 -1.79
N GLN A 124 -24.40 20.48 -0.96
CA GLN A 124 -25.44 21.50 -1.07
C GLN A 124 -25.36 22.30 -2.38
N GLU A 125 -24.15 22.62 -2.84
CA GLU A 125 -23.91 23.28 -4.12
C GLU A 125 -24.38 22.41 -5.29
N ILE A 126 -24.03 21.11 -5.30
CA ILE A 126 -24.50 20.14 -6.30
C ILE A 126 -26.02 20.05 -6.31
N SER A 127 -26.66 19.97 -5.14
CA SER A 127 -28.12 19.92 -5.02
C SER A 127 -28.78 21.17 -5.64
N ASN A 128 -28.25 22.36 -5.35
CA ASN A 128 -28.77 23.60 -5.90
C ASN A 128 -28.61 23.67 -7.43
N LEU A 129 -27.44 23.30 -7.96
CA LEU A 129 -27.20 23.25 -9.40
C LEU A 129 -28.15 22.27 -10.09
N GLN A 130 -28.39 21.09 -9.50
CA GLN A 130 -29.33 20.11 -10.05
C GLN A 130 -30.76 20.66 -10.08
N THR A 131 -31.18 21.44 -9.08
CA THR A 131 -32.48 22.11 -9.07
C THR A 131 -32.58 23.16 -10.18
N LEU A 132 -31.53 23.96 -10.40
CA LEU A 132 -31.50 24.96 -11.46
C LEU A 132 -31.66 24.31 -12.84
N VAL A 133 -30.92 23.24 -13.13
CA VAL A 133 -30.99 22.50 -14.40
C VAL A 133 -32.40 21.95 -14.65
N GLN A 134 -33.06 21.42 -13.62
CA GLN A 134 -34.45 20.94 -13.72
C GLN A 134 -35.45 22.06 -14.02
N ILE A 135 -35.25 23.26 -13.45
CA ILE A 135 -36.11 24.42 -13.75
C ILE A 135 -35.92 24.85 -15.21
N GLU A 136 -34.69 24.84 -15.72
CA GLU A 136 -34.39 25.20 -17.10
C GLU A 136 -34.99 24.21 -18.11
N SER A 137 -34.93 22.91 -17.82
CA SER A 137 -35.58 21.89 -18.64
C SER A 137 -37.10 22.06 -18.64
N LEU A 138 -37.73 22.22 -17.46
CA LEU A 138 -39.17 22.46 -17.33
C LEU A 138 -39.62 23.73 -18.07
N LYS A 139 -38.84 24.80 -18.02
CA LYS A 139 -39.11 26.04 -18.75
C LYS A 139 -39.09 25.82 -20.27
N THR A 140 -38.15 25.03 -20.75
CA THR A 140 -38.03 24.68 -22.17
C THR A 140 -39.22 23.83 -22.64
N GLU A 141 -39.60 22.82 -21.86
CA GLU A 141 -40.78 22.00 -22.13
C GLU A 141 -42.07 22.83 -22.14
N LEU A 142 -42.24 23.73 -21.17
CA LEU A 142 -43.41 24.63 -21.11
C LEU A 142 -43.47 25.57 -22.32
N ALA A 143 -42.33 26.14 -22.75
CA ALA A 143 -42.26 26.97 -23.94
C ALA A 143 -42.64 26.19 -25.21
N ASN A 144 -42.20 24.94 -25.33
CA ASN A 144 -42.56 24.06 -26.44
C ASN A 144 -44.07 23.73 -26.44
N LEU A 145 -44.61 23.31 -25.29
CA LEU A 145 -46.04 23.05 -25.12
C LEU A 145 -46.91 24.26 -25.46
N LYS A 146 -46.49 25.47 -25.05
CA LYS A 146 -47.19 26.73 -25.38
C LYS A 146 -47.18 27.01 -26.88
N MET A 147 -46.06 26.76 -27.56
CA MET A 147 -45.96 26.91 -29.02
C MET A 147 -46.89 25.94 -29.76
N LEU A 148 -46.92 24.67 -29.33
CA LEU A 148 -47.82 23.66 -29.89
C LEU A 148 -49.30 24.02 -29.67
N ALA A 149 -49.65 24.52 -28.48
CA ALA A 149 -51.01 24.98 -28.19
C ALA A 149 -51.40 26.22 -29.03
N SER A 150 -50.46 27.15 -29.25
CA SER A 150 -50.70 28.33 -30.09
C SER A 150 -50.85 27.99 -31.57
N LYS A 151 -50.20 26.93 -32.06
CA LYS A 151 -50.30 26.47 -33.46
C LYS A 151 -51.62 25.73 -33.75
N LYS A 152 -52.36 25.33 -32.70
CA LYS A 152 -53.64 24.60 -32.80
C LYS A 152 -54.87 25.52 -32.81
N LYS A 153 -54.70 26.83 -32.62
CA LYS A 153 -55.73 27.86 -32.84
C LYS A 153 -55.55 28.47 -34.21
#